data_AF-A0A370GVD5-F1
#
_entry.id   AF-A0A370GVD5-F1
#
_cell.length_a   1.000
_cell.length_b   1.000
_cell.length_c   1.000
_cell.angle_alpha   90.00
_cell.angle_beta   90.00
_cell.angle_gamma   90.00
#
_symmetry.space_group_name_H-M   'P 1'
#
loop_
_entity.id
_entity.type
_entity.pdbx_description
1 polymer ?
#
loop_
_entity_poly.entity_id
_entity_poly.type
_entity_poly.pdbx_seq_one_letter_code
_entity_poly.pdbx_strand_id
1 'polypeptide(L)'
;MNIHGLLISAFLFAIPLCATAGWQVERPESAVPRDPFFQAGSQPKTAFVPSSYSGEAFPNQYASLGQPAPVYAVSISGSLKENLERIMSRYHWKVIWKSPYDYNFDGRVTGSSLPNVIEKLLQPFPLQAVMYMSNRTIMITTRTRYRA
;
A
#
# COMPACT_ATOMS: atom_id res chain seq x y z
N MET A 1 48.47 48.92 -20.35
CA MET A 1 47.23 48.12 -20.18
C MET A 1 47.66 46.68 -19.93
N ASN A 2 47.53 46.20 -18.68
CA ASN A 2 48.24 44.99 -18.22
C ASN A 2 47.56 43.71 -18.75
N ILE A 3 48.31 42.97 -19.56
CA ILE A 3 47.89 41.77 -20.30
C ILE A 3 47.42 40.64 -19.36
N HIS A 4 47.89 40.64 -18.11
CA HIS A 4 47.51 39.66 -17.09
C HIS A 4 46.07 39.78 -16.59
N GLY A 5 45.46 40.98 -16.63
CA GLY A 5 44.04 41.14 -16.29
C GLY A 5 43.10 40.52 -17.32
N LEU A 6 43.55 40.50 -18.59
CA LEU A 6 42.78 39.96 -19.71
C LEU A 6 42.82 38.43 -19.75
N LEU A 7 43.92 37.81 -19.30
CA LEU A 7 44.07 36.35 -19.20
C LEU A 7 43.22 35.74 -18.08
N ILE A 8 43.05 36.43 -16.95
CA ILE A 8 42.22 35.93 -15.84
C ILE A 8 40.73 36.02 -16.20
N SER A 9 40.31 37.04 -16.95
CA SER A 9 38.95 37.18 -17.48
C SER A 9 38.60 36.09 -18.50
N ALA A 10 39.56 35.61 -19.28
CA ALA A 10 39.30 34.58 -20.29
C ALA A 10 39.13 33.18 -19.68
N PHE A 11 39.79 32.90 -18.54
CA PHE A 11 39.74 31.58 -17.90
C PHE A 11 38.42 31.33 -17.14
N LEU A 12 37.75 32.38 -16.68
CA LEU A 12 36.44 32.30 -15.98
C LEU A 12 35.24 32.10 -16.92
N PHE A 13 35.42 32.22 -18.24
CA PHE A 13 34.37 31.95 -19.22
C PHE A 13 34.41 30.54 -19.84
N ALA A 14 35.39 29.71 -19.48
CA ALA A 14 35.61 28.42 -20.12
C ALA A 14 34.94 27.21 -19.43
N ILE A 15 34.18 27.40 -18.34
CA ILE A 15 33.47 26.31 -17.65
C ILE A 15 32.15 26.92 -17.11
N PRO A 16 30.95 26.47 -17.53
CA PRO A 16 30.57 25.09 -17.78
C PRO A 16 29.89 24.89 -19.15
N LEU A 17 30.49 24.09 -20.02
CA LEU A 17 29.69 23.32 -20.96
C LEU A 17 28.89 22.32 -20.12
N CYS A 18 27.70 22.76 -19.71
CA CYS A 18 26.70 21.92 -19.08
C CYS A 18 26.56 20.67 -19.93
N ALA A 19 26.93 19.54 -19.33
CA ALA A 19 26.52 18.23 -19.79
C ALA A 19 24.99 18.24 -19.83
N THR A 20 24.41 18.56 -20.98
CA THR A 20 23.07 18.09 -21.30
C THR A 20 23.24 16.61 -21.60
N ALA A 21 23.32 15.82 -20.53
CA ALA A 21 22.81 14.46 -20.58
C ALA A 21 21.37 14.59 -21.05
N GLY A 22 21.19 14.46 -22.37
CA GLY A 22 19.88 14.29 -22.96
C GLY A 22 19.34 13.01 -22.36
N TRP A 23 18.59 13.14 -21.27
CA TRP A 23 17.60 12.15 -20.90
C TRP A 23 16.60 12.16 -22.05
N GLN A 24 16.94 11.41 -23.10
CA GLN A 24 16.02 11.00 -24.12
C GLN A 24 15.05 10.06 -23.42
N VAL A 25 13.99 10.65 -22.88
CA VAL A 25 12.80 9.90 -22.48
C VAL A 25 12.26 9.33 -23.78
N GLU A 26 12.46 8.03 -23.96
CA GLU A 26 11.79 7.27 -25.01
C GLU A 26 10.31 7.66 -25.02
N ARG A 27 9.79 7.87 -26.23
CA ARG A 27 8.37 8.08 -26.49
C ARG A 27 7.55 7.12 -25.61
N PRO A 28 6.65 7.58 -24.73
CA PRO A 28 5.72 6.67 -24.07
C PRO A 28 4.56 6.35 -25.02
N GLU A 29 4.86 5.94 -26.25
CA GLU A 29 3.93 5.17 -27.06
C GLU A 29 4.38 3.73 -26.93
N SER A 30 3.68 2.97 -26.07
CA SER A 30 3.90 1.56 -25.75
C SER A 30 4.72 1.24 -24.49
N ALA A 31 4.30 1.78 -23.35
CA ALA A 31 4.25 0.98 -22.13
C ALA A 31 2.84 1.02 -21.54
N VAL A 32 1.84 0.75 -22.37
CA VAL A 32 0.61 0.15 -21.87
C VAL A 32 1.05 -1.16 -21.22
N PRO A 33 0.83 -1.37 -19.91
CA PRO A 33 1.05 -2.67 -19.31
C PRO A 33 0.18 -3.66 -20.08
N ARG A 34 0.82 -4.54 -20.86
CA ARG A 34 0.15 -5.62 -21.58
C ARG A 34 -0.13 -6.82 -20.70
N ASP A 35 -0.08 -6.64 -19.38
CA ASP A 35 -0.63 -7.59 -18.44
C ASP A 35 -1.45 -6.85 -17.38
N PRO A 36 -2.74 -7.16 -17.22
CA PRO A 36 -3.48 -6.72 -16.05
C PRO A 36 -2.93 -7.49 -14.84
N PHE A 37 -2.04 -6.88 -14.05
CA PHE A 37 -1.63 -7.45 -12.75
C PHE A 37 -2.80 -7.46 -11.74
N PHE A 38 -3.86 -6.72 -12.05
CA PHE A 38 -5.21 -7.00 -11.58
C PHE A 38 -6.05 -7.39 -12.78
N GLN A 39 -5.98 -8.67 -13.16
CA GLN A 39 -7.03 -9.25 -13.96
C GLN A 39 -8.26 -9.28 -13.03
N ALA A 40 -9.09 -8.24 -13.10
CA ALA A 40 -10.52 -8.45 -12.95
C ALA A 40 -10.91 -9.31 -14.16
N GLY A 41 -10.58 -10.60 -14.10
CA GLY A 41 -10.85 -11.53 -15.16
C GLY A 41 -12.34 -11.49 -15.41
N SER A 42 -12.73 -11.07 -16.60
CA SER A 42 -13.79 -11.75 -17.31
C SER A 42 -13.40 -13.23 -17.32
N GLN A 43 -13.77 -13.96 -16.28
CA GLN A 43 -13.53 -15.39 -16.20
C GLN A 43 -14.14 -15.99 -17.45
N PRO A 44 -13.37 -16.67 -18.33
CA PRO A 44 -14.00 -17.65 -19.19
C PRO A 44 -14.74 -18.61 -18.26
N LYS A 45 -16.01 -18.81 -18.61
CA LYS A 45 -16.98 -19.63 -17.91
C LYS A 45 -16.53 -21.09 -17.94
N THR A 46 -15.52 -21.43 -17.17
CA THR A 46 -15.04 -22.79 -16.92
C THR A 46 -14.66 -22.87 -15.46
N ALA A 47 -15.70 -22.84 -14.62
CA ALA A 47 -15.63 -23.38 -13.28
C ALA A 47 -15.25 -24.86 -13.39
N PHE A 48 -13.97 -25.18 -13.25
CA PHE A 48 -13.53 -26.54 -12.94
C PHE A 48 -13.81 -26.75 -11.45
N VAL A 49 -15.08 -26.95 -11.12
CA VAL A 49 -15.49 -27.52 -9.84
C VAL A 49 -15.60 -29.02 -10.10
N PRO A 50 -14.89 -29.90 -9.37
CA PRO A 50 -15.23 -31.31 -9.40
C PRO A 50 -16.70 -31.44 -8.97
N SER A 51 -17.51 -32.01 -9.86
CA SER A 51 -18.96 -32.13 -9.78
C SER A 51 -19.45 -33.12 -8.73
N SER A 52 -18.66 -33.38 -7.69
CA SER A 52 -18.89 -34.44 -6.71
C SER A 52 -19.31 -33.97 -5.31
N TYR A 53 -19.52 -32.67 -5.09
CA TYR A 53 -20.14 -32.20 -3.85
C TYR A 53 -21.57 -31.73 -4.14
N SER A 54 -22.51 -32.64 -3.96
CA SER A 54 -23.95 -32.43 -4.14
C SER A 54 -24.47 -31.29 -3.26
N GLY A 55 -25.24 -30.39 -3.87
CA GLY A 55 -25.87 -29.23 -3.24
C GLY A 55 -27.03 -29.56 -2.30
N GLU A 56 -27.02 -30.72 -1.63
CA GLU A 56 -28.10 -31.13 -0.72
C GLU A 56 -27.81 -30.85 0.77
N ALA A 57 -26.56 -30.63 1.16
CA ALA A 57 -26.22 -30.54 2.59
C ALA A 57 -26.36 -29.15 3.23
N PHE A 58 -26.51 -28.07 2.45
CA PHE A 58 -26.63 -26.72 2.99
C PHE A 58 -27.54 -25.85 2.13
N PRO A 59 -28.80 -25.58 2.54
CA PRO A 59 -29.66 -24.63 1.87
C PRO A 59 -29.15 -23.21 2.18
N ASN A 60 -28.07 -22.80 1.52
CA ASN A 60 -27.59 -21.42 1.59
C ASN A 60 -28.49 -20.56 0.69
N GLN A 61 -29.69 -20.26 1.19
CA GLN A 61 -30.65 -19.29 0.63
C GLN A 61 -30.04 -17.88 0.51
N TYR A 62 -28.84 -17.66 1.06
CA TYR A 62 -28.08 -16.42 1.03
C TYR A 62 -26.87 -16.44 0.07
N ALA A 63 -26.55 -17.58 -0.56
CA ALA A 63 -25.42 -17.65 -1.52
C ALA A 63 -25.69 -16.89 -2.83
N SER A 64 -26.94 -16.53 -3.11
CA SER A 64 -27.38 -15.88 -4.34
C SER A 64 -27.55 -14.36 -4.25
N LEU A 65 -27.14 -13.70 -3.15
CA LEU A 65 -27.21 -12.23 -3.00
C LEU A 65 -26.09 -11.48 -3.75
N GLY A 66 -25.54 -12.08 -4.81
CA GLY A 66 -25.02 -11.39 -6.00
C GLY A 66 -23.78 -10.51 -5.87
N GLN A 67 -23.31 -10.18 -4.67
CA GLN A 67 -22.07 -9.45 -4.47
C GLN A 67 -21.29 -10.09 -3.32
N PRO A 68 -20.11 -10.69 -3.57
CA PRO A 68 -19.23 -11.07 -2.48
C PRO A 68 -18.94 -9.81 -1.66
N ALA A 69 -19.12 -9.87 -0.34
CA ALA A 69 -18.78 -8.76 0.54
C ALA A 69 -17.34 -8.33 0.24
N PRO A 70 -17.04 -7.01 0.13
CA PRO A 70 -15.71 -6.54 -0.23
C PRO A 70 -14.70 -7.06 0.78
N VAL A 71 -13.90 -8.06 0.37
CA VAL A 71 -12.84 -8.63 1.19
C VAL A 71 -11.62 -7.74 1.03
N TYR A 72 -11.26 -7.02 2.09
CA TYR A 72 -10.03 -6.27 2.15
C TYR A 72 -8.89 -7.23 2.44
N ALA A 73 -8.02 -7.45 1.45
CA ALA A 73 -6.81 -8.24 1.60
C ALA A 73 -5.58 -7.32 1.53
N VAL A 74 -4.75 -7.34 2.57
CA VAL A 74 -3.49 -6.60 2.60
C VAL A 74 -2.35 -7.60 2.81
N SER A 75 -1.43 -7.68 1.84
CA SER A 75 -0.19 -8.43 1.95
C SER A 75 0.95 -7.44 2.07
N ILE A 76 1.71 -7.51 3.16
CA ILE A 76 2.71 -6.51 3.50
C ILE A 76 3.84 -7.14 4.30
N SER A 77 5.05 -6.70 3.99
CA SER A 77 6.28 -7.04 4.68
C SER A 77 6.96 -5.75 5.17
N GLY A 78 7.80 -5.85 6.21
CA GLY A 78 8.58 -4.73 6.74
C GLY A 78 7.92 -4.00 7.92
N SER A 79 8.22 -2.70 8.06
CA SER A 79 7.76 -1.85 9.17
C SER A 79 6.25 -1.78 9.25
N LEU A 80 5.69 -2.13 10.42
CA LEU A 80 4.27 -2.06 10.71
C LEU A 80 3.77 -0.62 10.65
N LYS A 81 4.58 0.33 11.16
CA LYS A 81 4.27 1.76 11.10
C LYS A 81 4.12 2.24 9.65
N GLU A 82 5.13 2.01 8.82
CA GLU A 82 5.11 2.42 7.40
C GLU A 82 3.97 1.74 6.65
N ASN A 83 3.74 0.46 6.93
CA ASN A 83 2.65 -0.30 6.36
C ASN A 83 1.29 0.28 6.70
N LEU A 84 1.07 0.67 7.95
CA LEU A 84 -0.17 1.32 8.39
C LEU A 84 -0.34 2.69 7.74
N GLU A 85 0.72 3.50 7.66
CA GLU A 85 0.71 4.79 6.97
C GLU A 85 0.34 4.62 5.49
N ARG A 86 0.88 3.60 4.82
CA ARG A 86 0.58 3.28 3.42
C ARG A 86 -0.84 2.74 3.19
N ILE A 87 -1.38 1.93 4.11
CA ILE A 87 -2.78 1.48 4.01
C ILE A 87 -3.71 2.68 4.20
N MET A 88 -3.45 3.49 5.22
CA MET A 88 -4.30 4.61 5.63
C MET A 88 -4.26 5.78 4.65
N SER A 89 -3.10 6.03 4.02
CA SER A 89 -2.96 7.10 3.02
C SER A 89 -3.89 6.90 1.82
N ARG A 90 -4.16 5.65 1.42
CA ARG A 90 -5.12 5.31 0.34
C ARG A 90 -6.55 5.76 0.65
N TYR A 91 -6.90 5.83 1.94
CA TYR A 91 -8.22 6.28 2.38
C TYR A 91 -8.22 7.74 2.85
N HIS A 92 -7.09 8.44 2.72
CA HIS A 92 -6.88 9.79 3.25
C HIS A 92 -7.07 9.87 4.78
N TRP A 93 -6.60 8.83 5.48
CA TRP A 93 -6.57 8.80 6.93
C TRP A 93 -5.19 9.21 7.46
N LYS A 94 -5.19 9.97 8.55
CA LYS A 94 -3.96 10.35 9.27
C LYS A 94 -3.60 9.30 10.30
N VAL A 95 -2.35 8.85 10.32
CA VAL A 95 -1.83 7.92 11.33
C VAL A 95 -1.06 8.68 12.40
N ILE A 96 -1.39 8.43 13.66
CA ILE A 96 -0.65 8.91 14.82
C ILE A 96 -0.05 7.69 15.52
N TRP A 97 1.27 7.55 15.41
CA TRP A 97 2.02 6.49 16.08
C TRP A 97 2.47 6.94 17.46
N LYS A 98 1.92 6.32 18.52
CA LYS A 98 2.28 6.60 19.93
C LYS A 98 3.10 5.48 20.57
N SER A 99 3.29 4.36 19.88
CA SER A 99 4.13 3.26 20.39
C SER A 99 5.61 3.66 20.38
N PRO A 100 6.38 3.34 21.44
CA PRO A 100 7.82 3.62 21.49
C PRO A 100 8.63 2.74 20.53
N TYR A 101 8.10 1.58 20.15
CA TYR A 101 8.75 0.64 19.24
C TYR A 101 7.96 0.52 17.94
N ASP A 102 8.71 0.31 16.85
CA ASP A 102 8.18 -0.16 15.58
C ASP A 102 8.36 -1.68 15.50
N TYR A 103 7.44 -2.35 14.81
CA TYR A 103 7.40 -3.80 14.71
C TYR A 103 7.49 -4.20 13.25
N ASN A 104 8.14 -5.32 12.96
CA ASN A 104 8.06 -5.90 11.63
C ASN A 104 6.85 -6.81 11.55
N PHE A 105 6.11 -6.69 10.45
CA PHE A 105 5.04 -7.59 10.09
C PHE A 105 5.35 -8.18 8.72
N ASP A 106 5.21 -9.49 8.60
CA ASP A 106 5.29 -10.19 7.33
C ASP A 106 4.11 -11.16 7.23
N GLY A 107 3.26 -10.94 6.24
CA GLY A 107 2.12 -11.81 6.00
C GLY A 107 0.96 -11.13 5.30
N ARG A 108 -0.17 -11.83 5.32
CA ARG A 108 -1.42 -11.40 4.68
C ARG A 108 -2.54 -11.34 5.71
N VAL A 109 -3.26 -10.22 5.72
CA VAL A 109 -4.44 -10.02 6.55
C VAL A 109 -5.66 -9.82 5.65
N THR A 110 -6.74 -10.53 5.95
CA THR A 110 -8.03 -10.38 5.26
C THR A 110 -9.13 -9.98 6.25
N GLY A 111 -10.00 -9.07 5.85
CA GLY A 111 -11.10 -8.59 6.68
C GLY A 111 -12.28 -8.09 5.86
N SER A 112 -13.44 -7.97 6.51
CA SER A 112 -14.68 -7.47 5.90
C SER A 112 -14.75 -5.93 5.87
N SER A 113 -13.88 -5.25 6.60
CA SER A 113 -13.83 -3.79 6.68
C SER A 113 -12.42 -3.32 7.07
N LEU A 114 -12.11 -2.04 6.82
CA LEU A 114 -10.83 -1.45 7.22
C LEU A 114 -10.56 -1.61 8.73
N PRO A 115 -11.49 -1.28 9.66
CA PRO A 115 -11.27 -1.53 11.09
C PRO A 115 -10.98 -3.00 11.42
N ASN A 116 -11.68 -3.94 10.78
CA ASN A 116 -11.46 -5.37 10.99
C ASN A 116 -10.06 -5.83 10.52
N VAL A 117 -9.59 -5.31 9.38
CA VAL A 117 -8.23 -5.56 8.91
C VAL A 117 -7.20 -5.01 9.89
N ILE A 118 -7.39 -3.78 10.38
CA ILE A 118 -6.46 -3.17 11.34
C ILE A 118 -6.43 -3.95 12.65
N GLU A 119 -7.59 -4.36 13.16
CA GLU A 119 -7.68 -5.17 14.36
C GLU A 119 -6.90 -6.48 14.22
N LYS A 120 -7.11 -7.21 13.12
CA LYS A 120 -6.38 -8.46 12.85
C LYS A 120 -4.88 -8.24 12.64
N LEU A 121 -4.50 -7.16 11.96
CA LEU A 121 -3.10 -6.78 11.74
C LEU A 121 -2.38 -6.50 13.07
N LEU A 122 -3.06 -5.85 14.02
CA LEU A 122 -2.49 -5.49 15.31
C LEU A 122 -2.61 -6.60 16.36
N GLN A 123 -3.42 -7.62 16.13
CA GLN A 123 -3.65 -8.74 17.04
C GLN A 123 -2.37 -9.43 17.57
N PRO A 124 -1.33 -9.72 16.76
CA PRO A 124 -0.12 -10.36 17.27
C PRO A 124 0.77 -9.43 18.09
N PHE A 125 0.51 -8.12 18.09
CA PHE A 125 1.33 -7.12 18.77
C PHE A 125 0.65 -6.61 20.05
N PRO A 126 1.41 -6.08 21.04
CA PRO A 126 0.84 -5.42 22.21
C PRO A 126 0.33 -4.00 21.87
N LEU A 127 -0.37 -3.87 20.75
CA LEU A 127 -0.86 -2.63 20.20
C LEU A 127 -2.39 -2.62 20.13
N GLN A 128 -2.95 -1.42 20.11
CA GLN A 128 -4.37 -1.16 19.87
C GLN A 128 -4.53 0.06 18.98
N ALA A 129 -5.56 0.03 18.14
CA ALA A 129 -5.95 1.14 17.29
C ALA A 129 -7.17 1.85 17.86
N VAL A 130 -7.12 3.18 17.92
CA VAL A 130 -8.28 4.03 18.20
C VAL A 130 -8.56 4.83 16.94
N MET A 131 -9.70 4.58 16.31
CA MET A 131 -10.10 5.25 15.07
C MET A 131 -11.10 6.37 15.38
N TYR A 132 -10.68 7.61 15.16
CA TYR A 132 -11.51 8.80 15.25
C TYR A 132 -12.15 9.08 13.89
N MET A 133 -13.40 8.64 13.73
CA MET A 133 -14.14 8.73 12.46
C MET A 133 -14.38 10.17 12.02
N SER A 134 -14.56 11.10 12.97
CA SER A 134 -14.87 12.51 12.70
C SER A 134 -13.75 13.26 11.98
N ASN A 135 -12.50 12.96 12.29
CA ASN A 135 -11.32 13.62 11.74
C ASN A 135 -10.42 12.67 10.93
N ARG A 136 -10.93 11.48 10.57
CA ARG A 136 -10.23 10.42 9.81
C ARG A 136 -8.82 10.16 10.34
N THR A 137 -8.70 10.07 11.65
CA THR A 137 -7.42 9.85 12.31
C THR A 137 -7.41 8.50 13.02
N ILE A 138 -6.38 7.72 12.82
CA ILE A 138 -6.11 6.51 13.60
C ILE A 138 -4.93 6.75 14.52
N MET A 139 -5.11 6.46 15.80
CA MET A 139 -4.05 6.49 16.80
C MET A 139 -3.67 5.06 17.17
N ILE A 140 -2.40 4.72 16.97
CA ILE A 140 -1.84 3.43 17.40
C ILE A 140 -1.15 3.64 18.73
N THR A 141 -1.65 2.98 19.77
CA THR A 141 -1.09 3.05 21.13
C THR A 141 -0.82 1.65 21.67
N THR A 142 -0.03 1.57 22.74
CA THR A 142 0.23 0.30 23.42
C THR A 142 -1.04 -0.19 24.12
N ARG A 143 -1.26 -1.51 24.06
CA ARG A 143 -2.37 -2.16 24.76
C ARG A 143 -2.00 -2.31 26.22
N THR A 144 -2.65 -1.57 27.10
CA THR A 144 -2.50 -1.76 28.55
C THR A 144 -3.21 -3.07 28.94
N ARG A 145 -2.45 -4.16 29.11
CA ARG A 145 -2.99 -5.35 29.76
C ARG A 145 -3.07 -5.06 31.25
N TYR A 146 -4.28 -4.86 31.78
CA TYR A 146 -4.48 -5.02 33.21
C TYR A 146 -4.19 -6.48 33.56
N ARG A 147 -3.15 -6.71 34.38
CA ARG A 147 -3.03 -7.97 35.11
C ARG A 147 -4.16 -7.96 36.13
N ALA A 148 -5.16 -8.81 35.91
CA ALA A 148 -6.13 -9.18 36.94
C ALA A 148 -5.45 -10.06 37.98
#